data_AF-A0A2V7YZ81-F1
#
_entry.id   AF-A0A2V7YZ81-F1
#
_cell.length_a   1.000
_cell.length_b   1.000
_cell.length_c   1.000
_cell.angle_alpha   90.00
_cell.angle_beta   90.00
_cell.angle_gamma   90.00
#
_symmetry.space_group_name_H-M   'P 1'
#
loop_
_entity.id
_entity.type
_entity.pdbx_description
1 polymer ?
#
loop_
_entity_poly.entity_id
_entity_poly.type
_entity_poly.pdbx_seq_one_letter_code
_entity_poly.pdbx_strand_id
1 'polypeptide(L)' 'MTLSKRRYVSAFPIAWVYIGLGNKDRAFEWLEKAYEERAARLVYLKVERGFDPLRSDKRFDDLLRRIKFPS' A
#
# COMPACT_ATOMS: atom_id res chain seq x y z
N MET A 1 13.53 31.44 4.17
CA MET A 1 12.68 30.34 4.69
C MET A 1 13.31 29.01 4.31
N THR A 2 13.89 28.30 5.28
CA THR A 2 14.57 27.02 5.04
C THR A 2 13.51 25.94 4.80
N LEU A 3 13.35 25.49 3.55
CA LEU A 3 12.50 24.33 3.23
C LEU A 3 13.08 23.10 3.93
N SER A 4 12.40 22.65 4.97
CA SER A 4 12.67 21.39 5.68
C SER A 4 12.84 20.24 4.68
N LYS A 5 14.01 19.58 4.72
CA LYS A 5 14.40 18.41 3.90
C LYS A 5 13.71 17.11 4.36
N ARG A 6 12.41 17.15 4.64
CA ARG A 6 11.59 15.94 4.87
C ARG A 6 10.35 16.04 4.00
N ARG A 7 10.51 15.73 2.72
CA ARG A 7 9.37 15.48 1.85
C ARG A 7 8.73 14.19 2.38
N TYR A 8 7.56 14.30 3.00
CA TYR A 8 6.82 13.13 3.46
C TYR A 8 6.63 12.19 2.27
N VAL A 9 7.27 11.02 2.34
CA VAL A 9 7.05 9.93 1.39
C VAL A 9 6.04 9.03 2.06
N SER A 10 4.81 9.04 1.54
CA SER A 10 3.77 8.08 1.96
C SER A 10 4.33 6.67 1.96
N ALA A 11 3.92 5.81 2.88
CA ALA A 11 4.35 4.40 2.89
C ALA A 11 3.96 3.63 1.60
N PHE A 12 2.99 4.13 0.83
CA PHE A 12 2.43 3.44 -0.35
C PHE A 12 3.43 3.15 -1.49
N PRO A 13 4.28 4.10 -1.97
CA PRO A 13 5.24 3.80 -3.03
C PRO A 13 6.35 2.84 -2.58
N ILE A 14 6.59 2.71 -1.28
CA ILE A 14 7.57 1.73 -0.76
C ILE A 14 7.00 0.32 -0.90
N ALA A 15 5.70 0.13 -0.65
CA ALA A 15 5.04 -1.15 -0.92
C ALA A 15 5.20 -1.58 -2.39
N TRP A 16 5.07 -0.64 -3.34
CA TRP A 16 5.27 -0.90 -4.77
C TRP A 16 6.65 -1.46 -5.10
N VAL A 17 7.71 -0.92 -4.48
CA VAL A 17 9.08 -1.43 -4.68
C VAL A 17 9.16 -2.89 -4.26
N TYR A 18 8.63 -3.24 -3.08
CA TYR A 18 8.66 -4.62 -2.59
C TYR A 18 7.79 -5.58 -3.41
N ILE A 19 6.67 -5.11 -3.99
CA ILE A 19 5.89 -5.91 -4.94
C ILE A 19 6.73 -6.22 -6.19
N GLY A 20 7.42 -5.22 -6.74
CA GLY A 20 8.30 -5.42 -7.90
C GLY A 20 9.47 -6.37 -7.63
N LEU A 21 9.93 -6.45 -6.37
CA LEU A 21 10.94 -7.40 -5.90
C LEU A 21 10.39 -8.79 -5.56
N GLY A 22 9.07 -9.01 -5.71
CA GLY A 22 8.40 -10.26 -5.33
C GLY A 22 8.33 -10.51 -3.82
N ASN A 23 8.74 -9.55 -2.98
CA ASN A 23 8.72 -9.68 -1.53
C ASN A 23 7.37 -9.23 -0.97
N LYS A 24 6.42 -10.17 -0.95
CA LYS A 24 5.04 -9.91 -0.51
C LYS A 24 4.96 -9.50 0.96
N ASP A 25 5.78 -10.08 1.83
CA ASP A 25 5.72 -9.79 3.26
C ASP A 25 6.08 -8.33 3.54
N ARG A 26 7.18 -7.85 2.95
CA ARG A 26 7.56 -6.43 3.06
C ARG A 26 6.54 -5.53 2.36
N ALA A 27 5.97 -5.94 1.24
CA ALA A 27 4.90 -5.18 0.60
C ALA A 27 3.70 -4.97 1.54
N PHE A 28 3.26 -6.02 2.23
CA PHE A 28 2.18 -5.92 3.21
C PHE A 28 2.56 -5.06 4.42
N GLU A 29 3.76 -5.18 4.97
CA GLU A 29 4.23 -4.29 6.05
C GLU A 29 4.09 -2.80 5.69
N TRP A 30 4.43 -2.44 4.45
CA TRP A 30 4.31 -1.06 3.98
C TRP A 30 2.88 -0.66 3.62
N LEU A 31 2.05 -1.60 3.17
CA LEU A 31 0.62 -1.35 2.98
C LEU A 31 -0.13 -1.12 4.29
N GLU A 32 0.23 -1.84 5.35
CA GLU A 32 -0.30 -1.62 6.70
C GLU A 32 0.06 -0.22 7.22
N LYS A 33 1.31 0.20 7.06
CA LYS A 33 1.72 1.56 7.40
C LYS A 33 0.96 2.61 6.59
N ALA A 34 0.76 2.37 5.30
CA ALA A 34 -0.04 3.26 4.46
C ALA A 34 -1.50 3.33 4.94
N TYR A 35 -2.03 2.24 5.49
CA TYR A 35 -3.37 2.19 6.07
C TYR A 35 -3.46 2.96 7.38
N GLU A 36 -2.49 2.79 8.29
CA GLU A 36 -2.38 3.57 9.53
C GLU A 36 -2.27 5.08 9.26
N GLU A 37 -1.51 5.45 8.23
CA GLU A 37 -1.35 6.83 7.77
C GLU A 37 -2.58 7.37 7.00
N ARG A 38 -3.60 6.54 6.77
CA ARG A 38 -4.78 6.86 5.94
C ARG A 38 -4.40 7.40 4.56
N ALA A 39 -3.38 6.79 3.94
CA ALA A 39 -2.86 7.23 2.65
C ALA A 39 -3.94 7.18 1.56
N ALA A 40 -4.22 8.32 0.93
CA ALA A 40 -5.24 8.44 -0.10
C ALA A 40 -5.05 7.47 -1.29
N ARG A 41 -3.81 7.03 -1.56
CA ARG A 41 -3.53 6.10 -2.67
C ARG A 41 -4.03 4.68 -2.43
N LEU A 42 -4.44 4.32 -1.21
CA LEU A 42 -5.03 3.00 -0.95
C LEU A 42 -6.32 2.74 -1.74
N VAL A 43 -7.00 3.78 -2.22
CA VAL A 43 -8.17 3.66 -3.11
C VAL A 43 -7.86 2.91 -4.41
N TYR A 44 -6.58 2.84 -4.82
CA TYR A 44 -6.17 2.23 -6.07
C TYR A 44 -5.86 0.73 -5.97
N LEU A 45 -5.90 0.13 -4.78
CA LEU A 45 -5.52 -1.28 -4.58
C LEU A 45 -6.28 -2.25 -5.49
N LYS A 46 -7.58 -2.04 -5.70
CA LYS A 46 -8.42 -2.92 -6.54
C LYS A 46 -8.18 -2.76 -8.05
N VAL A 47 -7.69 -1.60 -8.51
CA VAL A 47 -7.65 -1.25 -9.95
C VAL A 47 -6.24 -1.31 -10.53
N GLU A 48 -5.23 -0.98 -9.73
CA GLU A 48 -3.84 -0.97 -10.19
C GLU A 48 -3.31 -2.40 -10.38
N ARG A 49 -2.87 -2.71 -11.60
CA ARG A 49 -2.35 -4.03 -11.97
C ARG A 49 -1.08 -4.42 -11.22
N GLY A 50 -0.33 -3.43 -10.73
CA GLY A 50 0.84 -3.68 -9.90
C GLY A 50 0.53 -4.49 -8.65
N PHE A 51 -0.71 -4.51 -8.18
CA PHE A 51 -1.13 -5.31 -7.02
C PHE A 51 -1.59 -6.72 -7.36
N ASP A 52 -1.65 -7.11 -8.65
CA ASP A 52 -2.03 -8.46 -9.08
C ASP A 52 -1.31 -9.57 -8.29
N PRO A 53 0.01 -9.48 -7.99
CA PRO A 53 0.71 -10.50 -7.19
C PRO A 53 0.21 -10.66 -5.75
N LEU A 54 -0.44 -9.63 -5.19
CA LEU A 54 -0.98 -9.64 -3.82
C LEU A 54 -2.44 -10.08 -3.77
N ARG A 55 -3.20 -10.01 -4.87
CA ARG A 55 -4.64 -10.29 -4.90
C ARG A 55 -5.02 -11.73 -4.52
N SER A 56 -4.10 -12.68 -4.67
CA SER A 56 -4.32 -14.08 -4.26
C SER A 56 -4.04 -14.33 -2.77
N ASP A 57 -3.52 -13.33 -2.04
CA ASP A 57 -3.15 -13.47 -0.64
C ASP A 57 -4.30 -12.97 0.26
N LYS A 58 -4.69 -13.79 1.24
CA LYS A 58 -5.79 -13.48 2.17
C LYS A 58 -5.60 -12.16 2.93
N ARG A 59 -4.35 -11.73 3.14
CA ARG A 59 -4.02 -10.43 3.77
C ARG A 59 -4.52 -9.25 2.93
N PHE A 60 -4.56 -9.41 1.61
CA PHE A 60 -5.07 -8.37 0.71
C PHE A 60 -6.57 -8.16 0.90
N ASP A 61 -7.36 -9.24 0.92
CA ASP A 61 -8.80 -9.15 1.17
C ASP A 61 -9.10 -8.53 2.54
N ASP A 62 -8.27 -8.84 3.54
CA ASP A 62 -8.39 -8.27 4.88
C ASP A 62 -8.15 -6.76 4.91
N LEU A 63 -7.09 -6.32 4.24
CA LEU A 63 -6.80 -4.91 4.08
C LEU A 63 -7.95 -4.17 3.37
N LEU A 64 -8.50 -4.74 2.29
CA LEU A 64 -9.62 -4.16 1.57
C LEU A 64 -10.89 -4.02 2.44
N ARG A 65 -11.20 -5.03 3.27
CA ARG A 65 -12.31 -4.97 4.23
C ARG A 65 -12.12 -3.86 5.25
N ARG A 66 -10.91 -3.70 5.78
CA ARG A 66 -10.57 -2.63 6.75
C ARG A 66 -10.65 -1.24 6.15
N ILE A 67 -10.28 -1.08 4.89
CA ILE A 67 -10.45 0.17 4.12
C ILE A 67 -11.93 0.47 3.82
N LYS A 68 -12.85 -0.49 4.05
CA LYS A 68 -14.27 -0.41 3.71
C LYS A 68 -14.51 -0.20 2.21
N PHE A 69 -13.73 -0.87 1.37
CA PHE A 69 -14.04 -0.90 -0.06
C PHE A 69 -15.45 -1.49 -0.27
N PRO A 70 -16.29 -0.87 -1.11
CA PRO A 70 -17.56 -1.47 -1.48
C PRO A 70 -17.32 -2.86 -2.08
N SER A 71 -18.15 -3.80 -1.64
CA SER A 71 -18.19 -5.19 -2.11
C SER A 71 -18.56 -5.24 -3.59
#